data_AF-A0A0B1TBJ2-F1
#
_entry.id   AF-A0A0B1TBJ2-F1
#
_cell.length_a   1.000
_cell.length_b   1.000
_cell.length_c   1.000
_cell.angle_alpha   90.00
_cell.angle_beta   90.00
_cell.angle_gamma   90.00
#
_symmetry.space_group_name_H-M   'P 1'
#
loop_
_entity.id
_entity.type
_entity.pdbx_description
1 polymer ?
#
loop_
_entity_poly.entity_id
_entity_poly.type
_entity_poly.pdbx_seq_one_letter_code
_entity_poly.pdbx_strand_id
1 'polypeptide(L)'
;MAGFTDVMMRSLALLLLLFGSCTADIFTAMADMQRMLGVEKDVTSVIENYIEEEQNRLNDLKRFADEYVVRNKDAENVGPDFVTNPINAYLLIKRLTSEWKKVEDIMRNNLAEKYIKNITDNRVRSH
;
A
#
# COMPACT_ATOMS: atom_id res chain seq x y z
N MET A 1 54.66 -28.27 -37.71
CA MET A 1 53.50 -27.47 -38.19
C MET A 1 52.18 -27.89 -37.53
N ALA A 2 51.90 -29.18 -37.33
CA ALA A 2 50.65 -29.67 -36.71
C ALA A 2 50.41 -29.20 -35.25
N GLY A 3 51.44 -29.14 -34.40
CA GLY A 3 51.26 -28.70 -33.01
C GLY A 3 50.90 -27.21 -32.84
N PHE A 4 51.26 -26.36 -33.80
CA PHE A 4 50.93 -24.93 -33.76
C PHE A 4 49.45 -24.69 -34.12
N THR A 5 48.92 -25.45 -35.08
CA THR A 5 47.51 -25.36 -35.49
C THR A 5 46.56 -25.89 -34.41
N ASP A 6 46.96 -26.93 -33.67
CA ASP A 6 46.18 -27.47 -32.53
C ASP A 6 46.10 -26.48 -31.37
N VAL A 7 47.20 -25.81 -31.04
CA VAL A 7 47.21 -24.76 -30.00
C VAL A 7 46.33 -23.59 -30.44
N MET A 8 46.44 -23.14 -31.70
CA MET A 8 45.63 -22.05 -32.23
C MET A 8 44.12 -22.38 -32.21
N MET A 9 43.74 -23.62 -32.53
CA MET A 9 42.36 -24.09 -32.50
C MET A 9 41.79 -24.17 -31.07
N ARG A 10 42.59 -24.63 -30.09
CA ARG A 10 42.19 -24.64 -28.66
C ARG A 10 42.03 -23.23 -28.10
N SER A 11 42.93 -22.31 -28.45
CA SER A 11 42.83 -20.89 -28.08
C SER A 11 41.57 -20.25 -28.64
N LEU A 12 41.24 -20.54 -29.91
CA LEU A 12 40.03 -20.03 -30.56
C LEU A 12 38.76 -20.59 -29.89
N ALA A 13 38.75 -21.89 -29.55
CA ALA A 13 37.63 -22.51 -28.83
C ALA A 13 37.45 -21.90 -27.43
N LEU A 14 38.53 -21.65 -26.69
CA LEU A 14 38.48 -20.95 -25.39
C LEU A 14 37.95 -19.52 -25.54
N LEU A 15 38.39 -18.80 -26.56
CA LEU A 15 37.90 -17.44 -26.83
C LEU A 15 36.39 -17.45 -27.09
N LEU A 16 35.91 -18.38 -27.93
CA LEU A 16 34.48 -18.54 -28.23
C LEU A 16 33.65 -18.88 -26.98
N LEU A 17 34.17 -19.74 -26.10
CA LEU A 17 33.52 -20.07 -24.83
C LEU A 17 33.45 -18.88 -23.87
N LEU A 18 34.52 -18.08 -23.79
CA LEU A 18 34.56 -16.86 -22.98
C LEU A 18 33.58 -15.80 -23.50
N PHE A 19 33.51 -15.62 -24.82
CA PHE A 19 32.52 -14.74 -25.44
C PHE A 19 31.10 -15.22 -25.16
N GLY A 20 30.82 -16.52 -25.30
CA GLY A 20 29.51 -17.10 -24.96
C GLY A 20 29.12 -16.84 -23.50
N SER A 21 30.04 -17.07 -22.57
CA SER A 21 29.81 -16.85 -21.13
C SER A 21 29.56 -15.37 -20.81
N CYS A 22 30.36 -14.46 -21.39
CA CYS A 22 30.19 -13.02 -21.22
C CYS A 22 28.83 -12.53 -21.75
N THR A 23 28.39 -13.04 -22.91
CA THR A 23 27.06 -12.70 -23.41
C THR A 23 25.94 -13.22 -22.52
N ALA A 24 26.06 -14.45 -22.00
CA ALA A 24 25.07 -15.02 -21.08
C ALA A 24 24.95 -14.19 -19.79
N ASP A 25 26.08 -13.76 -19.20
CA ASP A 25 26.08 -12.91 -18.00
C ASP A 25 25.38 -11.56 -18.25
N ILE A 26 25.58 -10.96 -19.43
CA ILE A 26 24.90 -9.71 -19.82
C ILE A 26 23.38 -9.94 -19.97
N PHE A 27 22.96 -11.05 -20.58
CA PHE A 27 21.53 -11.37 -20.70
C PHE A 27 20.89 -11.63 -19.33
N THR A 28 21.59 -12.33 -18.43
CA THR A 28 21.13 -12.54 -17.05
C THR A 28 21.03 -11.21 -16.30
N ALA A 29 22.06 -10.36 -16.34
CA ALA A 29 22.04 -9.05 -15.68
C ALA A 29 20.93 -8.14 -16.23
N MET A 30 20.68 -8.19 -17.55
CA MET A 30 19.59 -7.43 -18.17
C MET A 30 18.21 -7.95 -17.76
N ALA A 31 18.03 -9.27 -17.68
CA ALA A 31 16.80 -9.87 -17.17
C ALA A 31 16.56 -9.51 -15.68
N ASP A 32 17.62 -9.44 -14.88
CA ASP A 32 17.54 -9.01 -13.48
C ASP A 32 17.13 -7.54 -13.34
N MET A 33 17.71 -6.64 -14.14
CA MET A 33 17.31 -5.23 -14.17
C MET A 33 15.86 -5.05 -14.64
N GLN A 34 15.41 -5.82 -15.64
CA GLN A 34 14.00 -5.78 -16.09
C GLN A 34 13.04 -6.24 -14.99
N ARG A 35 13.42 -7.27 -14.21
CA ARG A 35 12.63 -7.70 -13.05
C ARG A 35 12.58 -6.62 -11.98
N MET A 36 13.69 -5.94 -11.68
CA MET A 36 13.72 -4.82 -10.71
C MET A 36 12.80 -3.67 -11.13
N LEU A 37 12.78 -3.29 -12.41
CA LEU A 37 11.87 -2.26 -12.92
C LEU A 37 10.39 -2.67 -12.79
N GLY A 38 10.07 -3.95 -12.95
CA GLY A 38 8.73 -4.47 -12.67
C GLY A 38 8.32 -4.31 -11.21
N VAL A 39 9.23 -4.62 -10.28
CA VAL A 39 9.01 -4.46 -8.83
C VAL A 39 8.83 -2.99 -8.44
N GLU A 40 9.60 -2.07 -9.03
CA GLU A 40 9.47 -0.63 -8.76
C GLU A 40 8.08 -0.09 -9.16
N LYS A 41 7.55 -0.55 -10.30
CA LYS A 41 6.19 -0.22 -10.73
C LYS A 41 5.13 -0.74 -9.75
N ASP A 42 5.33 -1.93 -9.19
CA ASP A 42 4.43 -2.50 -8.19
C ASP A 42 4.42 -1.67 -6.89
N VAL A 43 5.59 -1.17 -6.45
CA VAL A 43 5.69 -0.31 -5.25
C VAL A 43 4.88 0.98 -5.40
N THR A 44 4.95 1.64 -6.56
CA THR A 44 4.16 2.85 -6.82
C THR A 44 2.67 2.55 -6.72
N SER A 45 2.20 1.46 -7.33
CA SER A 45 0.78 1.06 -7.27
C SER A 45 0.33 0.76 -5.84
N VAL A 46 1.20 0.17 -5.01
CA VAL A 46 0.93 -0.14 -3.61
C VAL A 46 0.75 1.14 -2.79
N ILE A 47 1.58 2.15 -3.03
CA ILE A 47 1.48 3.46 -2.39
C ILE A 47 0.20 4.17 -2.81
N GLU A 48 -0.11 4.20 -4.11
CA GLU A 48 -1.33 4.83 -4.65
C GLU A 48 -2.59 4.20 -4.05
N ASN A 49 -2.67 2.87 -4.04
CA ASN A 49 -3.79 2.14 -3.46
C ASN A 49 -3.93 2.38 -1.94
N TYR A 50 -2.82 2.48 -1.21
CA TYR A 50 -2.86 2.82 0.22
C TYR A 50 -3.42 4.24 0.45
N ILE A 51 -2.97 5.21 -0.34
CA ILE A 51 -3.44 6.60 -0.25
C ILE A 51 -4.94 6.67 -0.56
N GLU A 52 -5.40 5.99 -1.61
CA GLU A 52 -6.83 6.00 -1.99
C GLU A 52 -7.72 5.44 -0.89
N GLU A 53 -7.37 4.27 -0.34
CA GLU A 53 -8.10 3.64 0.75
C GLU A 53 -8.11 4.50 2.03
N GLU A 54 -6.97 5.09 2.37
CA GLU A 54 -6.87 5.97 3.53
C GLU A 54 -7.67 7.26 3.34
N GLN A 55 -7.69 7.81 2.13
CA GLN A 55 -8.52 8.97 1.79
C GLN A 55 -10.01 8.63 1.89
N ASN A 56 -10.44 7.44 1.45
CA ASN A 56 -11.82 6.99 1.61
C ASN A 56 -12.22 6.89 3.08
N ARG A 57 -11.35 6.30 3.91
CA ARG A 57 -11.55 6.22 5.37
C ARG A 57 -11.67 7.59 6.03
N LEU A 58 -10.82 8.53 5.63
CA LEU A 58 -10.87 9.92 6.11
C LEU A 58 -12.13 10.65 5.62
N ASN A 59 -12.58 10.39 4.40
CA ASN A 59 -13.83 10.95 3.87
C ASN A 59 -15.05 10.46 4.67
N ASP A 60 -15.07 9.17 5.06
CA ASP A 60 -16.11 8.64 5.93
C ASP A 60 -16.12 9.34 7.30
N LEU A 61 -14.95 9.49 7.93
CA LEU A 61 -14.82 10.23 9.19
C LEU A 61 -15.29 11.69 9.06
N LYS A 62 -14.97 12.34 7.94
CA LYS A 62 -15.40 13.71 7.66
C LYS A 62 -16.92 13.81 7.55
N ARG A 63 -17.57 12.86 6.85
CA ARG A 63 -19.04 12.78 6.78
C ARG A 63 -19.66 12.63 8.18
N PHE A 64 -19.10 11.78 9.04
CA PHE A 64 -19.55 11.65 10.43
C PHE A 64 -19.40 12.97 11.21
N ALA A 65 -18.29 13.68 11.05
CA ALA A 65 -18.06 14.96 11.70
C ALA A 65 -19.05 16.03 11.23
N ASP A 66 -19.28 16.15 9.92
CA ASP A 66 -20.22 17.11 9.33
C ASP A 66 -21.65 16.85 9.82
N GLU A 67 -22.07 15.59 9.81
CA GLU A 67 -23.34 15.15 10.36
C GLU A 67 -23.50 15.49 11.85
N TYR A 68 -22.42 15.33 12.64
CA TYR A 68 -22.42 15.66 14.06
C TYR A 68 -22.60 17.17 14.26
N VAL A 69 -21.90 18.00 13.49
CA VAL A 69 -21.98 19.47 13.56
C VAL A 69 -23.38 19.98 13.23
N VAL A 70 -24.00 19.47 12.16
CA VAL A 70 -25.38 19.85 11.79
C VAL A 70 -26.35 19.51 12.93
N ARG A 71 -26.28 18.29 13.46
CA ARG A 71 -27.17 17.85 14.54
C ARG A 71 -26.90 18.54 15.89
N ASN A 72 -25.68 19.04 16.12
CA ASN A 72 -25.36 19.81 17.32
C ASN A 72 -25.93 21.22 17.24
N LYS A 73 -25.86 21.85 16.06
CA LYS A 73 -26.53 23.14 15.81
C LYS A 73 -28.03 23.05 16.05
N ASP A 74 -28.68 21.97 15.61
CA ASP A 74 -30.11 21.76 15.85
C ASP A 74 -30.43 21.67 17.35
N ALA A 75 -29.57 21.02 18.15
CA ALA A 75 -29.73 20.94 19.60
C ALA A 75 -29.44 22.29 20.30
N GLU A 76 -28.41 23.02 19.86
CA GLU A 76 -28.06 24.36 20.36
C GLU A 76 -29.19 25.36 20.10
N ASN A 77 -29.84 25.30 18.93
CA ASN A 77 -30.97 26.16 18.58
C ASN A 77 -32.20 25.93 19.49
N VAL A 78 -32.39 24.70 19.98
CA VAL A 78 -33.48 24.35 20.90
C VAL A 78 -33.11 24.69 22.35
N GLY A 79 -31.81 24.76 22.67
CA GLY A 79 -31.31 25.20 23.97
C GLY A 79 -31.61 24.19 25.11
N PRO A 80 -31.72 24.66 26.36
CA PRO A 80 -31.93 23.80 27.53
C PRO A 80 -33.21 22.95 27.45
N ASP A 81 -34.22 23.40 26.69
CA ASP A 81 -35.46 22.67 26.48
C ASP A 81 -35.28 21.41 25.63
N PHE A 82 -34.13 21.24 24.96
CA PHE A 82 -33.85 20.04 24.18
C PHE A 82 -33.81 18.79 25.07
N VAL A 83 -33.21 18.89 26.27
CA VAL A 83 -33.03 17.77 27.20
C VAL A 83 -34.23 17.52 28.11
N THR A 84 -35.21 18.43 28.13
CA THR A 84 -36.46 18.22 28.87
C THR A 84 -37.40 17.25 28.14
N ASN A 85 -37.21 17.07 26.82
CA ASN A 85 -37.87 16.03 26.05
C ASN A 85 -37.12 14.68 26.22
N PRO A 86 -37.75 13.64 26.81
CA PRO A 86 -37.10 12.36 27.08
C PRO A 86 -36.64 11.62 25.82
N ILE A 87 -37.29 11.85 24.66
CA ILE A 87 -36.86 11.29 23.37
C ILE A 87 -35.52 11.91 22.96
N ASN A 88 -35.41 13.24 23.04
CA ASN A 88 -34.20 13.97 22.69
C ASN A 88 -33.03 13.65 23.64
N ALA A 89 -33.30 13.55 24.95
CA ALA A 89 -32.31 13.13 25.94
C ALA A 89 -31.78 11.71 25.67
N TYR A 90 -32.66 10.77 25.34
CA TYR A 90 -32.26 9.41 24.95
C TYR A 90 -31.40 9.40 23.68
N LEU A 91 -31.78 10.16 22.64
CA LEU A 91 -31.02 10.28 21.41
C LEU A 91 -29.62 10.87 21.65
N LEU A 92 -29.49 11.84 22.56
CA LEU A 92 -28.21 12.42 22.96
C LEU A 92 -27.31 11.39 23.66
N ILE A 93 -27.86 10.62 24.61
CA ILE A 93 -27.12 9.56 25.30
C ILE A 93 -26.69 8.47 24.31
N LYS A 94 -27.59 8.03 23.43
CA LYS A 94 -27.29 7.03 22.39
C LYS A 94 -26.17 7.52 21.46
N ARG A 95 -26.16 8.81 21.11
CA ARG A 95 -25.09 9.43 20.31
C ARG A 95 -23.74 9.32 21.00
N LEU A 96 -23.65 9.81 22.24
CA LEU A 96 -22.42 9.84 23.01
C LEU A 96 -21.86 8.44 23.33
N THR A 97 -22.74 7.42 23.40
CA THR A 97 -22.33 6.06 23.81
C THR A 97 -22.18 5.07 22.67
N SER A 98 -23.01 5.18 21.61
CA SER A 98 -23.05 4.21 20.51
C SER A 98 -22.50 4.75 19.20
N GLU A 99 -22.70 6.04 18.88
CA GLU A 99 -22.14 6.60 17.64
C GLU A 99 -20.63 6.79 17.78
N TRP A 100 -20.15 7.10 18.99
CA TRP A 100 -18.72 7.19 19.26
C TRP A 100 -17.97 5.88 19.00
N LYS A 101 -18.60 4.73 19.30
CA LYS A 101 -18.03 3.41 18.98
C LYS A 101 -17.84 3.19 17.47
N LYS A 102 -18.72 3.74 16.64
CA LYS A 102 -18.58 3.64 15.17
C LYS A 102 -17.42 4.49 14.66
N VAL A 103 -17.27 5.70 15.19
CA VAL A 103 -16.14 6.57 14.87
C VAL A 103 -14.82 5.91 15.29
N GLU A 104 -14.78 5.35 16.49
CA GLU A 104 -13.63 4.59 16.99
C GLU A 104 -13.29 3.40 16.08
N ASP A 105 -14.29 2.63 15.65
CA ASP A 105 -14.10 1.50 14.75
C ASP A 105 -13.47 1.93 13.40
N ILE A 106 -13.97 3.01 12.78
CA ILE A 106 -13.40 3.55 11.54
C ILE A 106 -11.95 4.03 11.75
N MET A 107 -11.66 4.68 12.88
CA MET A 107 -10.30 5.11 13.24
C MET A 107 -9.35 3.92 13.45
N ARG A 108 -9.84 2.81 14.01
CA ARG A 108 -9.05 1.59 14.24
C ARG A 108 -8.83 0.77 12.98
N ASN A 109 -9.82 0.71 12.09
CA ASN A 109 -9.77 -0.05 10.84
C ASN A 109 -8.92 0.65 9.74
N ASN A 110 -7.69 1.04 10.07
CA ASN A 110 -6.71 1.45 9.04
C ASN A 110 -6.13 0.22 8.35
N LEU A 111 -5.77 0.35 7.07
CA LEU A 111 -5.17 -0.74 6.31
C LEU A 111 -3.64 -0.74 6.36
N ALA A 112 -3.02 0.12 7.16
CA ALA A 112 -1.57 0.33 7.14
C ALA A 112 -0.79 -0.97 7.38
N GLU A 113 -1.20 -1.78 8.35
CA GLU A 113 -0.53 -3.06 8.66
C GLU A 113 -0.60 -4.05 7.49
N LYS A 114 -1.75 -4.12 6.80
CA LYS A 114 -1.93 -4.97 5.61
C LYS A 114 -0.98 -4.54 4.48
N TYR A 115 -0.87 -3.24 4.22
CA TYR A 115 0.02 -2.71 3.19
C TYR A 115 1.50 -2.89 3.55
N ILE A 116 1.89 -2.64 4.80
CA ILE A 116 3.25 -2.88 5.31
C ILE A 116 3.64 -4.35 5.16
N LYS A 117 2.73 -5.27 5.50
CA LYS A 117 2.94 -6.71 5.32
C LYS A 117 3.15 -7.08 3.85
N ASN A 118 2.30 -6.58 2.94
CA ASN A 118 2.44 -6.83 1.51
C ASN A 118 3.78 -6.34 0.95
N ILE A 119 4.24 -5.15 1.34
CA ILE A 119 5.55 -4.61 0.94
C ILE A 119 6.69 -5.52 1.45
N THR A 120 6.59 -5.96 2.70
CA THR A 120 7.58 -6.85 3.32
C THR A 120 7.65 -8.20 2.60
N ASP A 121 6.49 -8.81 2.33
CA ASP A 121 6.39 -10.10 1.63
C ASP A 121 6.90 -10.01 0.18
N ASN A 122 6.60 -8.91 -0.53
CA ASN A 122 7.11 -8.69 -1.88
C ASN A 122 8.63 -8.49 -1.90
N ARG A 123 9.20 -7.78 -0.91
CA ARG A 123 10.65 -7.61 -0.78
C ARG A 123 11.37 -8.94 -0.51
N VAL A 124 10.78 -9.81 0.32
CA VAL A 124 11.35 -11.15 0.59
C VAL A 124 11.29 -12.05 -0.64
N ARG A 125 10.25 -11.95 -1.48
CA ARG A 125 10.16 -12.73 -2.74
C ARG A 125 11.10 -12.24 -3.84
N SER A 126 11.53 -10.98 -3.79
CA SER A 126 12.47 -10.41 -4.77
C SER A 126 13.94 -10.72 -4.49
N HIS A 127 14.25 -11.34 -3.35
CA HIS A 127 15.58 -11.83 -2.97
C HIS A 127 15.64 -13.35 -3.08
#